data_AF-A0A7W1G557-F1
#
_entry.id   AF-A0A7W1G557-F1
#
_cell.length_a   1.000
_cell.length_b   1.000
_cell.length_c   1.000
_cell.angle_alpha   90.00
_cell.angle_beta   90.00
_cell.angle_gamma   90.00
#
_symmetry.space_group_name_H-M   'P 1'
#
loop_
_entity.id
_entity.type
_entity.pdbx_description
1 polymer ?
#
loop_
_entity_poly.entity_id
_entity_poly.type
_entity_poly.pdbx_seq_one_letter_code
_entity_poly.pdbx_strand_id
1 'polypeptide(L)'
;FVPLGPPPKAAPRRISGGESFPPLPLPATPLRRSERKKQPSAPPLIGKVVWGEAASFTYDTGDKTDIADWNLCPADAQQVLEKAKRVLGVAYGHEQVSLSSFHYDPEKLPVLLISGVRTVAFSDDQVAQLRGYILKGGMVVFDSVAGSPYFTDAARSFARRCFPESPLRTVPKDHPLFHATYDVDQVHFPKNAPGDTPVYEAVYIGCRCGVLISPYGLGTGWDDHEVASLPQAVYYDVDSASKLGVDLIAYAIGYAHVGQEEAKPELFGALDEKRPANEFVFAQIRHDGHWDVHPGAAATLLGRVCQDTALAASRKRVAVTPGKDDLSPFPVLFLTGLDDLHFSPEAVAALKQFLAANGTLIIDNGLGMATFDAAVRRELAGIIPGATLAPIPADHALYSTALPVREVQYTPLVAHEKPQLKQPYLEGISINGDLRVIYSPYDLEAGWGGCEHPMMRGYESAGATAIGIDLIVYAVTH
;
A
#
# COMPACT_ATOMS: atom_id res chain seq x y z
N PHE A 1 9.93 -30.70 -14.84
CA PHE A 1 8.83 -29.79 -14.47
C PHE A 1 7.68 -30.66 -13.99
N VAL A 2 7.38 -30.60 -12.70
CA VAL A 2 6.19 -31.25 -12.12
C VAL A 2 5.38 -30.12 -11.49
N PRO A 3 4.09 -29.98 -11.80
CA PRO A 3 3.27 -28.95 -11.17
C PRO A 3 3.15 -29.22 -9.67
N LEU A 4 3.11 -28.15 -8.89
CA LEU A 4 2.86 -28.18 -7.45
C LEU A 4 1.37 -28.03 -7.12
N GLY A 5 0.55 -27.61 -8.11
CA GLY A 5 -0.89 -27.47 -7.99
C GLY A 5 -1.70 -28.21 -9.09
N PRO A 6 -3.03 -28.30 -8.92
CA PRO A 6 -3.94 -28.92 -9.87
C PRO A 6 -4.07 -28.10 -11.16
N PRO A 7 -4.59 -28.70 -12.25
CA PRO A 7 -4.91 -27.93 -13.45
C PRO A 7 -6.03 -26.90 -13.20
N PRO A 8 -6.07 -25.78 -13.94
CA PRO A 8 -7.13 -24.79 -13.81
C PRO A 8 -8.50 -25.38 -14.16
N LYS A 9 -9.55 -24.96 -13.45
CA LYS A 9 -10.91 -25.44 -13.76
C LYS A 9 -11.39 -24.77 -15.05
N ALA A 10 -11.81 -25.58 -16.02
CA ALA A 10 -12.37 -25.07 -17.26
C ALA A 10 -13.60 -24.17 -17.00
N ALA A 11 -13.70 -23.08 -17.76
CA ALA A 11 -14.85 -22.18 -17.66
C ALA A 11 -16.18 -22.95 -17.87
N PRO A 12 -17.20 -22.73 -17.01
CA PRO A 12 -18.44 -23.49 -17.08
C PRO A 12 -19.13 -23.31 -18.44
N ARG A 13 -19.39 -24.41 -19.13
CA ARG A 13 -20.10 -24.42 -20.42
C ARG A 13 -21.60 -24.27 -20.18
N ARG A 14 -22.12 -23.05 -20.22
CA ARG A 14 -23.58 -22.80 -20.21
C ARG A 14 -24.12 -22.69 -21.64
N ILE A 15 -25.00 -23.62 -21.98
CA ILE A 15 -25.70 -23.69 -23.27
C ILE A 15 -27.17 -23.34 -23.00
N SER A 16 -27.69 -22.28 -23.63
CA SER A 16 -29.13 -22.04 -23.65
C SER A 16 -29.73 -22.63 -24.91
N GLY A 17 -30.79 -23.44 -24.77
CA GLY A 17 -31.61 -23.87 -25.89
C GLY A 17 -32.48 -22.71 -26.37
N GLY A 18 -32.39 -22.37 -27.64
CA GLY A 18 -33.36 -21.55 -28.36
C GLY A 18 -34.07 -22.39 -29.42
N GLU A 19 -35.34 -22.12 -29.66
CA GLU A 19 -36.09 -22.70 -30.77
C GLU A 19 -36.11 -21.69 -31.92
N SER A 20 -35.72 -22.11 -33.13
CA SER A 20 -35.92 -21.32 -34.34
C SER A 20 -36.97 -21.97 -35.22
N PHE A 21 -37.94 -21.19 -35.70
CA PHE A 21 -38.96 -21.64 -36.63
C PHE A 21 -38.46 -21.52 -38.07
N PRO A 22 -38.57 -22.57 -38.90
CA PRO A 22 -38.37 -22.43 -40.34
C PRO A 22 -39.49 -21.55 -40.94
N PRO A 23 -39.21 -20.71 -41.95
CA PRO A 23 -40.26 -19.98 -42.67
C PRO A 23 -41.20 -20.99 -43.38
N LEU A 24 -42.50 -20.83 -43.14
CA LEU A 24 -43.60 -21.77 -43.44
C LEU A 24 -44.15 -21.69 -44.89
N PRO A 25 -44.88 -22.73 -45.41
CA PRO A 25 -45.89 -23.55 -44.73
C PRO A 25 -45.56 -25.04 -44.46
N LEU A 26 -46.33 -25.59 -43.51
CA LEU A 26 -46.14 -26.74 -42.59
C LEU A 26 -46.08 -28.14 -43.22
N PRO A 27 -45.62 -29.18 -42.47
CA PRO A 27 -45.40 -29.22 -41.02
C PRO A 27 -43.93 -29.05 -40.61
N ALA A 28 -43.66 -28.01 -39.80
CA ALA A 28 -42.34 -27.63 -39.36
C ALA A 28 -42.04 -28.22 -37.98
N THR A 29 -41.04 -29.10 -37.94
CA THR A 29 -40.43 -29.57 -36.69
C THR A 29 -39.52 -28.46 -36.15
N PRO A 30 -39.63 -28.06 -34.86
CA PRO A 30 -38.76 -27.04 -34.27
C PRO A 30 -37.28 -27.46 -34.36
N LEU A 31 -36.42 -26.58 -34.87
CA LEU A 31 -34.97 -26.79 -34.84
C LEU A 31 -34.43 -26.29 -33.51
N ARG A 32 -33.85 -27.20 -32.70
CA ARG A 32 -33.09 -26.83 -31.50
C ARG A 32 -31.80 -26.14 -31.93
N ARG A 33 -31.68 -24.85 -31.63
CA ARG A 33 -30.41 -24.12 -31.72
C ARG A 33 -29.84 -23.96 -30.33
N SER A 34 -28.69 -24.58 -30.08
CA SER A 34 -27.90 -24.30 -28.88
C SER A 34 -27.05 -23.06 -29.13
N GLU A 35 -27.36 -21.96 -28.47
CA GLU A 35 -26.52 -20.77 -28.51
C GLU A 35 -25.65 -20.68 -27.26
N ARG A 36 -24.37 -20.38 -27.47
CA ARG A 36 -23.37 -20.26 -26.41
C ARG A 36 -23.46 -18.85 -25.85
N LYS A 37 -24.15 -18.69 -24.72
CA LYS A 37 -24.29 -17.39 -24.07
C LYS A 37 -22.97 -17.02 -23.37
N LYS A 38 -22.13 -16.20 -24.01
CA LYS A 38 -20.99 -15.54 -23.33
C LYS A 38 -21.56 -14.45 -22.42
N GLN A 39 -21.59 -14.69 -21.11
CA GLN A 39 -21.74 -13.58 -20.17
C GLN A 39 -20.52 -12.66 -20.29
N PRO A 40 -20.65 -11.37 -19.93
CA PRO A 40 -19.49 -10.50 -19.77
C PRO A 40 -18.51 -11.17 -18.82
N SER A 41 -17.25 -11.31 -19.22
CA SER A 41 -16.20 -11.77 -18.32
C SER A 41 -16.05 -10.76 -17.19
N ALA A 42 -15.80 -11.24 -15.97
CA ALA A 42 -15.43 -10.37 -14.86
C ALA A 42 -14.21 -9.51 -15.27
N PRO A 43 -14.14 -8.24 -14.84
CA PRO A 43 -12.98 -7.40 -15.13
C PRO A 43 -11.72 -8.06 -14.55
N PRO A 44 -10.60 -8.07 -15.29
CA PRO A 44 -9.39 -8.69 -14.80
C PRO A 44 -8.78 -7.84 -13.68
N LEU A 45 -8.38 -8.49 -12.60
CA LEU A 45 -7.66 -7.87 -11.48
C LEU A 45 -6.18 -8.27 -11.48
N ILE A 46 -5.92 -9.57 -11.75
CA ILE A 46 -4.57 -10.15 -11.74
C ILE A 46 -4.13 -10.50 -13.15
N GLY A 47 -3.00 -9.95 -13.56
CA GLY A 47 -2.18 -10.42 -14.67
C GLY A 47 -1.11 -11.38 -14.18
N LYS A 48 -1.26 -12.68 -14.44
CA LYS A 48 -0.21 -13.66 -14.11
C LYS A 48 0.86 -13.62 -15.20
N VAL A 49 2.07 -13.21 -14.84
CA VAL A 49 3.16 -12.96 -15.80
C VAL A 49 3.74 -14.28 -16.29
N VAL A 50 3.79 -14.45 -17.60
CA VAL A 50 4.36 -15.61 -18.30
C VAL A 50 5.87 -15.42 -18.44
N TRP A 51 6.66 -16.34 -17.87
CA TRP A 51 8.13 -16.31 -17.94
C TRP A 51 8.76 -17.70 -17.74
N GLY A 52 9.97 -17.90 -18.24
CA GLY A 52 10.70 -19.17 -18.13
C GLY A 52 10.36 -20.18 -19.22
N GLU A 53 11.12 -21.27 -19.27
CA GLU A 53 10.95 -22.33 -20.26
C GLU A 53 9.81 -23.28 -19.89
N ALA A 54 9.06 -23.76 -20.89
CA ALA A 54 7.92 -24.66 -20.70
C ALA A 54 8.26 -26.11 -21.09
N ALA A 55 7.64 -27.06 -20.40
CA ALA A 55 7.61 -28.47 -20.76
C ALA A 55 6.20 -29.03 -20.56
N SER A 56 5.73 -29.86 -21.49
CA SER A 56 4.40 -30.49 -21.36
C SER A 56 4.40 -31.56 -20.25
N PHE A 57 3.36 -31.52 -19.41
CA PHE A 57 3.09 -32.48 -18.34
C PHE A 57 1.67 -33.07 -18.54
N THR A 58 1.50 -34.36 -18.24
CA THR A 58 0.19 -35.03 -18.27
C THR A 58 -0.13 -35.48 -16.85
N TYR A 59 -1.22 -34.98 -16.29
CA TYR A 59 -1.73 -35.41 -14.98
C TYR A 59 -2.23 -36.86 -15.04
N ASP A 60 -2.34 -37.52 -13.88
CA ASP A 60 -2.88 -38.88 -13.78
C ASP A 60 -4.35 -38.97 -14.28
N THR A 61 -5.07 -37.85 -14.29
CA THR A 61 -6.42 -37.70 -14.87
C THR A 61 -6.45 -37.71 -16.39
N GLY A 62 -5.28 -37.68 -17.05
CA GLY A 62 -5.13 -37.59 -18.51
C GLY A 62 -5.10 -36.16 -19.06
N ASP A 63 -5.32 -35.15 -18.20
CA ASP A 63 -5.25 -33.75 -18.59
C ASP A 63 -3.81 -33.34 -18.92
N LYS A 64 -3.61 -32.66 -20.05
CA LYS A 64 -2.30 -32.13 -20.47
C LYS A 64 -2.21 -30.64 -20.19
N THR A 65 -1.08 -30.21 -19.62
CA THR A 65 -0.76 -28.79 -19.42
C THR A 65 0.71 -28.55 -19.72
N ASP A 66 1.04 -27.38 -20.24
CA ASP A 66 2.44 -26.94 -20.31
C ASP A 66 2.83 -26.32 -18.98
N ILE A 67 3.88 -26.83 -18.35
CA ILE A 67 4.41 -26.35 -17.08
C ILE A 67 5.73 -25.62 -17.34
N ALA A 68 5.80 -24.41 -16.85
CA ALA A 68 6.94 -23.53 -16.81
C ALA A 68 7.12 -23.00 -15.38
N ASP A 69 8.21 -22.29 -15.14
CA ASP A 69 8.51 -21.73 -13.82
C ASP A 69 7.39 -20.82 -13.29
N TRP A 70 6.74 -20.06 -14.20
CA TRP A 70 5.67 -19.12 -13.85
C TRP A 70 4.36 -19.78 -13.41
N ASN A 71 4.05 -21.01 -13.83
CA ASN A 71 2.76 -21.67 -13.58
C ASN A 71 2.89 -23.00 -12.82
N LEU A 72 3.86 -23.10 -11.90
CA LEU A 72 3.98 -24.26 -11.01
C LEU A 72 2.71 -24.52 -10.17
N CYS A 73 1.94 -23.47 -9.86
CA CYS A 73 0.56 -23.57 -9.36
C CYS A 73 -0.38 -23.03 -10.44
N PRO A 74 -0.91 -23.85 -11.35
CA PRO A 74 -1.67 -23.34 -12.49
C PRO A 74 -2.97 -22.63 -12.12
N ALA A 75 -3.62 -23.02 -11.01
CA ALA A 75 -4.93 -22.54 -10.62
C ALA A 75 -4.90 -21.43 -9.56
N ASP A 76 -3.72 -21.01 -9.11
CA ASP A 76 -3.53 -20.14 -7.93
C ASP A 76 -4.31 -18.82 -8.00
N ALA A 77 -4.17 -18.07 -9.10
CA ALA A 77 -4.85 -16.81 -9.35
C ALA A 77 -6.36 -17.01 -9.50
N GLN A 78 -6.80 -18.11 -10.12
CA GLN A 78 -8.21 -18.45 -10.20
C GLN A 78 -8.79 -18.72 -8.81
N GLN A 79 -8.12 -19.56 -8.03
CA GLN A 79 -8.60 -20.05 -6.74
C GLN A 79 -8.58 -18.94 -5.68
N VAL A 80 -7.55 -18.10 -5.62
CA VAL A 80 -7.53 -16.96 -4.69
C VAL A 80 -8.63 -15.95 -5.00
N LEU A 81 -8.93 -15.69 -6.28
CA LEU A 81 -10.05 -14.83 -6.68
C LEU A 81 -11.41 -15.49 -6.39
N GLU A 82 -11.53 -16.81 -6.54
CA GLU A 82 -12.74 -17.55 -6.13
C GLU A 82 -12.95 -17.49 -4.62
N LYS A 83 -11.89 -17.61 -3.81
CA LYS A 83 -11.91 -17.46 -2.35
C LYS A 83 -12.30 -16.04 -1.96
N ALA A 84 -11.64 -15.03 -2.52
CA ALA A 84 -11.94 -13.62 -2.28
C ALA A 84 -13.39 -13.28 -2.66
N LYS A 85 -13.90 -13.78 -3.79
CA LYS A 85 -15.29 -13.58 -4.20
C LYS A 85 -16.30 -14.09 -3.16
N ARG A 86 -16.01 -15.21 -2.47
CA ARG A 86 -16.92 -15.75 -1.44
C ARG A 86 -17.00 -14.83 -0.23
N VAL A 87 -15.95 -14.09 0.06
CA VAL A 87 -15.85 -13.21 1.24
C VAL A 87 -16.28 -11.78 0.90
N LEU A 88 -15.73 -11.21 -0.18
CA LEU A 88 -15.96 -9.83 -0.60
C LEU A 88 -17.23 -9.64 -1.42
N GLY A 89 -17.80 -10.72 -1.96
CA GLY A 89 -19.01 -10.68 -2.80
C GLY A 89 -18.79 -10.13 -4.22
N VAL A 90 -17.59 -9.66 -4.56
CA VAL A 90 -17.25 -9.11 -5.89
C VAL A 90 -16.49 -10.12 -6.73
N ALA A 91 -16.84 -10.23 -8.01
CA ALA A 91 -16.19 -11.16 -8.94
C ALA A 91 -15.16 -10.43 -9.81
N TYR A 92 -13.91 -10.89 -9.75
CA TYR A 92 -12.81 -10.47 -10.62
C TYR A 92 -12.25 -11.64 -11.42
N GLY A 93 -11.64 -11.32 -12.55
CA GLY A 93 -10.93 -12.27 -13.41
C GLY A 93 -9.42 -12.22 -13.23
N HIS A 94 -8.75 -13.19 -13.83
CA HIS A 94 -7.30 -13.15 -14.05
C HIS A 94 -7.03 -13.41 -15.53
N GLU A 95 -5.88 -12.95 -16.01
CA GLU A 95 -5.39 -13.23 -17.35
C GLU A 95 -3.89 -13.54 -17.34
N GLN A 96 -3.41 -14.23 -18.37
CA GLN A 96 -1.98 -14.46 -18.57
C GLN A 96 -1.39 -13.27 -19.31
N VAL A 97 -0.26 -12.75 -18.80
CA VAL A 97 0.37 -11.53 -19.32
C VAL A 97 1.79 -11.83 -19.79
N SER A 98 2.09 -11.49 -21.03
CA SER A 98 3.48 -11.38 -21.50
C SER A 98 3.93 -9.93 -21.36
N LEU A 99 5.03 -9.68 -20.65
CA LEU A 99 5.57 -8.33 -20.46
C LEU A 99 5.92 -7.64 -21.79
N SER A 100 6.31 -8.40 -22.82
CA SER A 100 6.62 -7.85 -24.15
C SER A 100 5.44 -7.22 -24.88
N SER A 101 4.21 -7.61 -24.53
CA SER A 101 2.97 -7.11 -25.15
C SER A 101 2.03 -6.45 -24.14
N PHE A 102 2.46 -6.33 -22.88
CA PHE A 102 1.66 -5.72 -21.83
C PHE A 102 1.64 -4.20 -22.03
N HIS A 103 0.51 -3.59 -21.73
CA HIS A 103 0.26 -2.17 -21.97
C HIS A 103 0.55 -1.29 -20.75
N TYR A 104 0.88 -1.90 -19.60
CA TYR A 104 1.36 -1.20 -18.40
C TYR A 104 0.36 -0.14 -17.87
N ASP A 105 -0.93 -0.48 -17.88
CA ASP A 105 -2.04 0.38 -17.46
C ASP A 105 -2.72 -0.21 -16.21
N PRO A 106 -2.48 0.39 -15.02
CA PRO A 106 -3.02 -0.12 -13.77
C PRO A 106 -4.53 0.12 -13.61
N GLU A 107 -5.17 0.97 -14.42
CA GLU A 107 -6.64 1.09 -14.41
C GLU A 107 -7.32 -0.17 -14.97
N LYS A 108 -6.66 -0.85 -15.93
CA LYS A 108 -7.20 -2.06 -16.57
C LYS A 108 -6.77 -3.33 -15.88
N LEU A 109 -5.54 -3.36 -15.39
CA LEU A 109 -4.97 -4.52 -14.71
C LEU A 109 -4.12 -4.05 -13.52
N PRO A 110 -4.72 -3.91 -12.33
CA PRO A 110 -4.05 -3.32 -11.16
C PRO A 110 -2.91 -4.15 -10.55
N VAL A 111 -2.95 -5.48 -10.71
CA VAL A 111 -1.99 -6.39 -10.08
C VAL A 111 -1.29 -7.26 -11.13
N LEU A 112 0.04 -7.31 -11.09
CA LEU A 112 0.83 -8.33 -11.76
C LEU A 112 1.31 -9.36 -10.74
N LEU A 113 1.00 -10.63 -10.97
CA LEU A 113 1.50 -11.75 -10.17
C LEU A 113 2.65 -12.43 -10.91
N ILE A 114 3.81 -12.47 -10.27
CA ILE A 114 5.00 -13.17 -10.76
C ILE A 114 5.31 -14.27 -9.74
N SER A 115 5.10 -15.52 -10.12
CA SER A 115 5.35 -16.68 -9.27
C SER A 115 6.47 -17.54 -9.84
N GLY A 116 7.19 -18.27 -8.97
CA GLY A 116 8.06 -19.36 -9.40
C GLY A 116 9.10 -19.78 -8.36
N VAL A 117 10.08 -20.57 -8.81
CA VAL A 117 11.15 -21.12 -7.93
C VAL A 117 12.55 -20.94 -8.49
N ARG A 118 12.71 -20.47 -9.73
CA ARG A 118 14.03 -20.21 -10.35
C ARG A 118 14.32 -18.72 -10.41
N THR A 119 15.55 -18.36 -10.77
CA THR A 119 15.94 -16.97 -10.97
C THR A 119 15.17 -16.35 -12.14
N VAL A 120 14.23 -15.45 -11.82
CA VAL A 120 13.57 -14.61 -12.83
C VAL A 120 14.51 -13.47 -13.23
N ALA A 121 14.55 -13.13 -14.51
CA ALA A 121 15.39 -12.05 -15.03
C ALA A 121 14.56 -11.04 -15.81
N PHE A 122 14.84 -9.76 -15.56
CA PHE A 122 14.21 -8.63 -16.25
C PHE A 122 15.27 -7.79 -16.95
N SER A 123 15.05 -7.54 -18.24
CA SER A 123 15.82 -6.56 -19.01
C SER A 123 15.63 -5.14 -18.43
N ASP A 124 16.55 -4.23 -18.73
CA ASP A 124 16.45 -2.84 -18.24
C ASP A 124 15.18 -2.14 -18.75
N ASP A 125 14.76 -2.41 -20.00
CA ASP A 125 13.51 -1.89 -20.56
C ASP A 125 12.28 -2.40 -19.79
N GLN A 126 12.25 -3.68 -19.42
CA GLN A 126 11.16 -4.24 -18.61
C GLN A 126 11.14 -3.63 -17.20
N VAL A 127 12.32 -3.41 -16.59
CA VAL A 127 12.40 -2.73 -15.28
C VAL A 127 11.87 -1.30 -15.39
N ALA A 128 12.24 -0.55 -16.42
CA ALA A 128 11.74 0.81 -16.63
C ALA A 128 10.22 0.86 -16.86
N GLN A 129 9.67 -0.06 -17.67
CA GLN A 129 8.22 -0.14 -17.91
C GLN A 129 7.46 -0.55 -16.65
N LEU A 130 7.95 -1.54 -15.90
CA LEU A 130 7.35 -1.93 -14.62
C LEU A 130 7.43 -0.81 -13.58
N ARG A 131 8.54 -0.07 -13.51
CA ARG A 131 8.64 1.13 -12.66
C ARG A 131 7.55 2.14 -12.99
N GLY A 132 7.36 2.46 -14.28
CA GLY A 132 6.33 3.38 -14.74
C GLY A 132 4.90 2.89 -14.42
N TYR A 133 4.63 1.60 -14.59
CA TYR A 133 3.36 0.97 -14.21
C TYR A 133 3.11 1.07 -12.69
N ILE A 134 4.13 0.75 -11.90
CA ILE A 134 4.04 0.82 -10.44
C ILE A 134 3.80 2.26 -10.00
N LEU A 135 4.55 3.24 -10.51
CA LEU A 135 4.36 4.66 -10.16
C LEU A 135 2.98 5.21 -10.53
N LYS A 136 2.27 4.59 -11.49
CA LYS A 136 0.90 4.97 -11.89
C LYS A 136 -0.21 4.33 -11.05
N GLY A 137 0.13 3.56 -10.02
CA GLY A 137 -0.83 2.87 -9.16
C GLY A 137 -0.81 1.35 -9.26
N GLY A 138 -0.01 0.78 -10.17
CA GLY A 138 0.11 -0.67 -10.32
C GLY A 138 0.83 -1.34 -9.14
N MET A 139 0.48 -2.60 -8.89
CA MET A 139 1.15 -3.44 -7.90
C MET A 139 1.80 -4.64 -8.60
N VAL A 140 3.02 -4.99 -8.18
CA VAL A 140 3.70 -6.23 -8.60
C VAL A 140 3.91 -7.12 -7.39
N VAL A 141 3.35 -8.33 -7.43
CA VAL A 141 3.45 -9.34 -6.38
C VAL A 141 4.36 -10.47 -6.83
N PHE A 142 5.39 -10.76 -6.05
CA PHE A 142 6.26 -11.91 -6.23
C PHE A 142 5.88 -13.02 -5.24
N ASP A 143 5.52 -14.19 -5.74
CA ASP A 143 5.25 -15.39 -4.91
C ASP A 143 6.34 -16.44 -5.11
N SER A 144 7.18 -16.62 -4.09
CA SER A 144 8.19 -17.69 -4.05
C SER A 144 7.50 -19.01 -3.67
N VAL A 145 6.86 -19.65 -4.65
CA VAL A 145 5.92 -20.78 -4.51
C VAL A 145 6.38 -21.90 -3.57
N ALA A 146 7.69 -22.14 -3.47
CA ALA A 146 8.27 -23.17 -2.59
C ALA A 146 9.33 -22.62 -1.63
N GLY A 147 9.37 -21.29 -1.41
CA GLY A 147 10.37 -20.64 -0.56
C GLY A 147 11.77 -20.66 -1.17
N SER A 148 11.87 -20.51 -2.49
CA SER A 148 13.15 -20.58 -3.20
C SER A 148 13.99 -19.32 -2.98
N PRO A 149 15.22 -19.43 -2.42
CA PRO A 149 16.09 -18.27 -2.26
C PRO A 149 16.49 -17.65 -3.61
N TYR A 150 16.62 -18.45 -4.68
CA TYR A 150 16.98 -17.95 -6.01
C TYR A 150 15.92 -17.02 -6.60
N PHE A 151 14.64 -17.36 -6.44
CA PHE A 151 13.53 -16.54 -6.91
C PHE A 151 13.38 -15.29 -6.03
N THR A 152 13.44 -15.45 -4.71
CA THR A 152 13.34 -14.34 -3.76
C THR A 152 14.48 -13.32 -3.97
N ASP A 153 15.73 -13.78 -4.12
CA ASP A 153 16.86 -12.88 -4.36
C ASP A 153 16.77 -12.15 -5.71
N ALA A 154 16.22 -12.81 -6.73
CA ALA A 154 15.92 -12.17 -8.01
C ALA A 154 14.84 -11.08 -7.88
N ALA A 155 13.76 -11.35 -7.13
CA ALA A 155 12.72 -10.37 -6.83
C ALA A 155 13.27 -9.16 -6.04
N ARG A 156 14.12 -9.40 -5.03
CA ARG A 156 14.82 -8.35 -4.28
C ARG A 156 15.76 -7.52 -5.15
N SER A 157 16.48 -8.18 -6.07
CA SER A 157 17.33 -7.51 -7.05
C SER A 157 16.52 -6.64 -8.01
N PHE A 158 15.39 -7.15 -8.51
CA PHE A 158 14.43 -6.37 -9.30
C PHE A 158 13.95 -5.15 -8.52
N ALA A 159 13.49 -5.31 -7.27
CA ALA A 159 13.00 -4.21 -6.44
C ALA A 159 14.05 -3.09 -6.28
N ARG A 160 15.30 -3.45 -5.94
CA ARG A 160 16.41 -2.49 -5.81
C ARG A 160 16.79 -1.79 -7.11
N ARG A 161 16.71 -2.48 -8.26
CA ARG A 161 16.93 -1.89 -9.58
C ARG A 161 15.79 -0.97 -9.99
N CYS A 162 14.56 -1.36 -9.64
CA CYS A 162 13.34 -0.66 -10.00
C CYS A 162 13.17 0.62 -9.17
N PHE A 163 13.54 0.61 -7.89
CA PHE A 163 13.44 1.75 -6.96
C PHE A 163 14.70 1.88 -6.09
N PRO A 164 15.83 2.35 -6.64
CA PRO A 164 17.05 2.54 -5.85
C PRO A 164 16.90 3.58 -4.72
N GLU A 165 15.93 4.48 -4.83
CA GLU A 165 15.61 5.52 -3.85
C GLU A 165 14.70 5.05 -2.71
N SER A 166 13.98 3.94 -2.89
CA SER A 166 13.07 3.37 -1.88
C SER A 166 13.56 1.98 -1.49
N PRO A 167 14.14 1.82 -0.28
CA PRO A 167 14.68 0.53 0.12
C PRO A 167 13.56 -0.50 0.27
N LEU A 168 13.88 -1.76 0.01
CA LEU A 168 13.01 -2.88 0.31
C LEU A 168 12.97 -3.10 1.83
N ARG A 169 11.77 -3.29 2.39
CA ARG A 169 11.53 -3.37 3.83
C ARG A 169 10.65 -4.54 4.18
N THR A 170 10.77 -5.05 5.40
CA THR A 170 9.76 -5.98 5.93
C THR A 170 8.49 -5.21 6.24
N VAL A 171 7.35 -5.71 5.76
CA VAL A 171 6.04 -5.10 6.04
C VAL A 171 5.71 -5.29 7.53
N PRO A 172 5.44 -4.20 8.30
CA PRO A 172 5.04 -4.31 9.69
C PRO A 172 3.75 -5.13 9.86
N LYS A 173 3.61 -5.81 11.00
CA LYS A 173 2.50 -6.74 11.24
C LYS A 173 1.15 -6.03 11.30
N ASP A 174 1.13 -4.80 11.80
CA ASP A 174 -0.04 -3.94 11.93
C ASP A 174 -0.44 -3.26 10.61
N HIS A 175 0.26 -3.55 9.51
CA HIS A 175 -0.03 -2.97 8.21
C HIS A 175 -1.39 -3.47 7.66
N PRO A 176 -2.21 -2.61 7.02
CA PRO A 176 -3.52 -2.98 6.45
C PRO A 176 -3.56 -4.25 5.59
N LEU A 177 -2.45 -4.59 4.96
CA LEU A 177 -2.29 -5.80 4.14
C LEU A 177 -2.58 -7.12 4.89
N PHE A 178 -2.41 -7.15 6.22
CA PHE A 178 -2.66 -8.33 7.06
C PHE A 178 -4.00 -8.28 7.81
N HIS A 179 -4.79 -7.23 7.59
CA HIS A 179 -6.00 -6.91 8.35
C HIS A 179 -7.19 -6.50 7.48
N ALA A 180 -7.04 -6.53 6.14
CA ALA A 180 -8.02 -5.97 5.21
C ALA A 180 -9.40 -6.63 5.31
N THR A 181 -9.45 -7.93 5.57
CA THR A 181 -10.68 -8.72 5.72
C THR A 181 -10.58 -9.71 6.87
N TYR A 182 -9.44 -10.37 7.01
CA TYR A 182 -9.08 -11.22 8.15
C TYR A 182 -7.98 -10.53 8.95
N ASP A 183 -7.97 -10.75 10.27
CA ASP A 183 -6.83 -10.40 11.11
C ASP A 183 -5.84 -11.57 11.13
N VAL A 184 -4.70 -11.40 10.45
CA VAL A 184 -3.68 -12.45 10.29
C VAL A 184 -2.42 -12.12 11.09
N ASP A 185 -2.51 -12.23 12.41
CA ASP A 185 -1.35 -12.04 13.30
C ASP A 185 -0.39 -13.24 13.32
N GLN A 186 -0.95 -14.43 13.07
CA GLN A 186 -0.25 -15.71 13.10
C GLN A 186 -0.56 -16.55 11.88
N VAL A 187 0.43 -17.35 11.49
CA VAL A 187 0.38 -18.27 10.35
C VAL A 187 1.07 -19.57 10.71
N HIS A 188 0.78 -20.60 9.93
CA HIS A 188 1.37 -21.91 10.10
C HIS A 188 2.13 -22.35 8.85
N PHE A 189 3.29 -22.97 9.06
CA PHE A 189 4.14 -23.54 8.02
C PHE A 189 4.20 -25.06 8.22
N PRO A 190 3.72 -25.88 7.26
CA PRO A 190 3.70 -27.33 7.43
C PRO A 190 5.09 -27.96 7.64
N LYS A 191 6.15 -27.31 7.15
CA LYS A 191 7.53 -27.77 7.32
C LYS A 191 8.53 -26.61 7.18
N ASN A 192 9.75 -26.86 7.67
CA ASN A 192 10.88 -25.94 7.63
C ASN A 192 10.54 -24.56 8.20
N ALA A 193 9.76 -24.56 9.30
CA ALA A 193 9.13 -23.37 9.86
C ALA A 193 10.15 -22.27 10.16
N PRO A 194 10.01 -21.08 9.53
CA PRO A 194 10.84 -19.93 9.84
C PRO A 194 10.34 -19.16 11.09
N GLY A 195 9.13 -19.47 11.57
CA GLY A 195 8.43 -18.79 12.65
C GLY A 195 6.92 -19.05 12.55
N ASP A 196 6.11 -18.25 13.23
CA ASP A 196 4.65 -18.34 13.28
C ASP A 196 3.94 -17.03 12.85
N THR A 197 4.66 -16.12 12.20
CA THR A 197 4.15 -14.81 11.77
C THR A 197 4.23 -14.66 10.26
N PRO A 198 3.27 -13.98 9.61
CA PRO A 198 3.36 -13.73 8.19
C PRO A 198 4.56 -12.83 7.89
N VAL A 199 5.20 -13.06 6.73
CA VAL A 199 6.35 -12.28 6.29
C VAL A 199 6.13 -11.86 4.84
N TYR A 200 6.11 -10.55 4.64
CA TYR A 200 6.24 -9.92 3.34
C TYR A 200 7.35 -8.88 3.36
N GLU A 201 7.99 -8.72 2.20
CA GLU A 201 8.87 -7.59 1.93
C GLU A 201 8.22 -6.67 0.91
N ALA A 202 8.33 -5.37 1.07
CA ALA A 202 7.73 -4.41 0.15
C ALA A 202 8.65 -3.23 -0.17
N VAL A 203 8.45 -2.68 -1.38
CA VAL A 203 8.82 -1.31 -1.70
C VAL A 203 7.54 -0.49 -1.65
N TYR A 204 7.50 0.47 -0.73
CA TYR A 204 6.38 1.40 -0.63
C TYR A 204 6.47 2.50 -1.70
N ILE A 205 5.31 2.86 -2.24
CA ILE A 205 5.11 3.98 -3.18
C ILE A 205 3.95 4.78 -2.61
N GLY A 206 4.24 5.94 -2.03
CA GLY A 206 3.31 6.56 -1.10
C GLY A 206 2.98 5.61 0.04
N CYS A 207 1.70 5.45 0.38
CA CYS A 207 1.29 4.66 1.52
C CYS A 207 1.09 3.17 1.20
N ARG A 208 1.27 2.78 -0.07
CA ARG A 208 0.95 1.43 -0.56
C ARG A 208 2.17 0.59 -0.93
N CYS A 209 1.99 -0.72 -0.90
CA CYS A 209 2.96 -1.69 -1.45
C CYS A 209 2.95 -1.65 -2.99
N GLY A 210 3.95 -1.00 -3.61
CA GLY A 210 4.10 -1.00 -5.07
C GLY A 210 4.74 -2.30 -5.58
N VAL A 211 5.75 -2.79 -4.88
CA VAL A 211 6.31 -4.14 -5.05
C VAL A 211 6.10 -4.90 -3.76
N LEU A 212 5.52 -6.09 -3.83
CA LEU A 212 5.35 -7.00 -2.70
C LEU A 212 6.06 -8.32 -3.02
N ILE A 213 6.81 -8.85 -2.06
CA ILE A 213 7.53 -10.11 -2.18
C ILE A 213 7.09 -11.01 -1.03
N SER A 214 6.52 -12.16 -1.37
CA SER A 214 6.35 -13.28 -0.46
C SER A 214 7.58 -14.18 -0.57
N PRO A 215 8.49 -14.18 0.42
CA PRO A 215 9.64 -15.08 0.42
C PRO A 215 9.23 -16.55 0.61
N TYR A 216 8.00 -16.81 1.05
CA TYR A 216 7.42 -18.14 1.30
C TYR A 216 6.21 -18.38 0.40
N GLY A 217 5.96 -19.64 0.05
CA GLY A 217 4.94 -19.99 -0.94
C GLY A 217 3.52 -19.70 -0.49
N LEU A 218 2.78 -18.96 -1.32
CA LEU A 218 1.33 -18.72 -1.21
C LEU A 218 0.52 -19.60 -2.16
N GLY A 219 0.98 -19.72 -3.42
CA GLY A 219 0.19 -20.29 -4.52
C GLY A 219 -0.30 -21.72 -4.30
N THR A 220 0.47 -22.54 -3.58
CA THR A 220 0.09 -23.93 -3.28
C THR A 220 -1.09 -23.99 -2.30
N GLY A 221 -1.06 -23.14 -1.27
CA GLY A 221 -2.17 -22.98 -0.33
C GLY A 221 -3.38 -22.30 -0.98
N TRP A 222 -3.19 -21.37 -1.93
CA TRP A 222 -4.28 -20.85 -2.75
C TRP A 222 -4.98 -21.94 -3.55
N ASP A 223 -4.21 -22.91 -4.05
CA ASP A 223 -4.71 -24.08 -4.76
C ASP A 223 -5.36 -25.15 -3.86
N ASP A 224 -5.39 -24.98 -2.54
CA ASP A 224 -5.85 -25.99 -1.56
C ASP A 224 -4.96 -27.25 -1.52
N HIS A 225 -3.65 -27.10 -1.76
CA HIS A 225 -2.69 -28.20 -1.81
C HIS A 225 -1.44 -27.95 -0.94
N GLU A 226 -0.80 -29.04 -0.53
CA GLU A 226 0.50 -29.01 0.14
C GLU A 226 1.63 -29.46 -0.79
N VAL A 227 2.85 -29.01 -0.49
CA VAL A 227 4.06 -29.35 -1.26
C VAL A 227 4.74 -30.60 -0.70
N ALA A 228 4.03 -31.71 -0.58
CA ALA A 228 4.55 -32.92 0.09
C ALA A 228 5.85 -33.45 -0.55
N SER A 229 5.98 -33.35 -1.87
CA SER A 229 7.08 -33.90 -2.67
C SER A 229 8.41 -33.14 -2.56
N LEU A 230 8.44 -31.93 -2.00
CA LEU A 230 9.65 -31.13 -1.82
C LEU A 230 10.00 -31.00 -0.33
N PRO A 231 10.96 -31.80 0.20
CA PRO A 231 11.31 -31.78 1.61
C PRO A 231 11.79 -30.42 2.13
N GLN A 232 12.46 -29.63 1.29
CA GLN A 232 13.05 -28.34 1.62
C GLN A 232 12.14 -27.13 1.38
N ALA A 233 10.90 -27.34 0.94
CA ALA A 233 10.00 -26.23 0.63
C ALA A 233 9.59 -25.47 1.90
N VAL A 234 9.45 -24.15 1.78
CA VAL A 234 8.89 -23.26 2.81
C VAL A 234 7.66 -22.57 2.22
N TYR A 235 6.49 -22.84 2.78
CA TYR A 235 5.20 -22.33 2.30
C TYR A 235 4.21 -22.26 3.45
N TYR A 236 3.25 -21.35 3.31
CA TYR A 236 2.13 -21.22 4.24
C TYR A 236 1.17 -22.40 4.05
N ASP A 237 0.57 -22.87 5.14
CA ASP A 237 -0.51 -23.87 5.04
C ASP A 237 -1.76 -23.30 4.34
N VAL A 238 -2.70 -24.17 4.00
CA VAL A 238 -3.88 -23.80 3.20
C VAL A 238 -4.69 -22.70 3.87
N ASP A 239 -4.91 -22.76 5.18
CA ASP A 239 -5.70 -21.76 5.91
C ASP A 239 -4.99 -20.39 5.91
N SER A 240 -3.70 -20.37 6.30
CA SER A 240 -2.90 -19.14 6.35
C SER A 240 -2.77 -18.49 4.97
N ALA A 241 -2.40 -19.27 3.96
CA ALA A 241 -2.27 -18.78 2.59
C ALA A 241 -3.60 -18.24 2.05
N SER A 242 -4.72 -18.90 2.36
CA SER A 242 -6.04 -18.44 1.91
C SER A 242 -6.44 -17.10 2.52
N LYS A 243 -6.24 -16.92 3.83
CA LYS A 243 -6.54 -15.65 4.51
C LYS A 243 -5.67 -14.51 3.97
N LEU A 244 -4.35 -14.74 3.92
CA LEU A 244 -3.39 -13.80 3.33
C LEU A 244 -3.73 -13.45 1.88
N GLY A 245 -4.17 -14.44 1.08
CA GLY A 245 -4.61 -14.23 -0.29
C GLY A 245 -5.85 -13.36 -0.39
N VAL A 246 -6.86 -13.59 0.47
CA VAL A 246 -8.08 -12.75 0.49
C VAL A 246 -7.75 -11.32 0.90
N ASP A 247 -6.91 -11.14 1.92
CA ASP A 247 -6.50 -9.79 2.35
C ASP A 247 -5.67 -9.08 1.29
N LEU A 248 -4.75 -9.77 0.61
CA LEU A 248 -4.00 -9.22 -0.52
C LEU A 248 -4.94 -8.74 -1.64
N ILE A 249 -5.99 -9.51 -1.96
CA ILE A 249 -6.99 -9.11 -2.96
C ILE A 249 -7.79 -7.90 -2.48
N ALA A 250 -8.27 -7.91 -1.23
CA ALA A 250 -9.02 -6.80 -0.66
C ALA A 250 -8.18 -5.52 -0.64
N TYR A 251 -6.92 -5.62 -0.22
CA TYR A 251 -5.93 -4.56 -0.23
C TYR A 251 -5.70 -4.02 -1.64
N ALA A 252 -5.45 -4.89 -2.62
CA ALA A 252 -5.21 -4.48 -4.00
C ALA A 252 -6.40 -3.75 -4.62
N ILE A 253 -7.63 -4.18 -4.31
CA ILE A 253 -8.85 -3.48 -4.75
C ILE A 253 -8.97 -2.12 -4.06
N GLY A 254 -8.80 -2.09 -2.74
CA GLY A 254 -8.97 -0.90 -1.92
C GLY A 254 -7.95 0.21 -2.22
N TYR A 255 -6.69 -0.17 -2.39
CA TYR A 255 -5.58 0.77 -2.64
C TYR A 255 -5.35 1.08 -4.13
N ALA A 256 -6.09 0.46 -5.06
CA ALA A 256 -5.97 0.78 -6.49
C ALA A 256 -6.28 2.27 -6.77
N HIS A 257 -7.35 2.80 -6.17
CA HIS A 257 -7.70 4.21 -6.32
C HIS A 257 -6.68 5.13 -5.65
N VAL A 258 -6.25 4.80 -4.42
CA VAL A 258 -5.19 5.52 -3.70
C VAL A 258 -3.94 5.64 -4.57
N GLY A 259 -3.51 4.53 -5.17
CA GLY A 259 -2.34 4.51 -6.04
C GLY A 259 -2.46 5.38 -7.29
N GLN A 260 -3.66 5.57 -7.82
CA GLN A 260 -3.91 6.47 -8.96
C GLN A 260 -3.96 7.93 -8.54
N GLU A 261 -4.52 8.22 -7.37
CA GLU A 261 -4.60 9.56 -6.81
C GLU A 261 -3.20 10.06 -6.42
N GLU A 262 -2.42 9.26 -5.71
CA GLU A 262 -1.03 9.57 -5.32
C GLU A 262 -0.06 9.57 -6.51
N ALA A 263 -0.43 8.93 -7.64
CA ALA A 263 0.36 8.99 -8.87
C ALA A 263 0.22 10.31 -9.63
N LYS A 264 -0.77 11.14 -9.29
CA LYS A 264 -0.95 12.43 -9.94
C LYS A 264 0.30 13.27 -9.67
N PRO A 265 0.91 13.86 -10.71
CA PRO A 265 2.07 14.68 -10.50
C PRO A 265 1.70 15.82 -9.57
N GLU A 266 2.48 15.97 -8.52
CA GLU A 266 2.52 17.22 -7.79
C GLU A 266 2.82 18.33 -8.83
N LEU A 267 1.83 19.18 -9.13
CA LEU A 267 1.94 20.21 -10.15
C LEU A 267 3.07 21.17 -9.77
N PHE A 268 4.25 21.00 -10.36
CA PHE A 268 5.44 21.79 -10.04
C PHE A 268 5.91 22.64 -11.23
N GLY A 269 5.92 23.96 -11.03
CA GLY A 269 6.92 24.82 -11.65
C GLY A 269 8.28 24.63 -10.96
N ALA A 270 9.39 24.86 -11.66
CA ALA A 270 10.72 24.87 -11.07
C ALA A 270 10.78 25.77 -9.82
N LEU A 271 11.62 25.42 -8.82
CA LEU A 271 11.99 26.37 -7.77
C LEU A 271 12.43 27.67 -8.46
N ASP A 272 11.74 28.77 -8.20
CA ASP A 272 12.30 30.06 -8.58
C ASP A 272 13.65 30.16 -7.86
N GLU A 273 14.73 30.50 -8.59
CA GLU A 273 16.09 30.64 -8.06
C GLU A 273 16.18 31.61 -6.87
N LYS A 274 15.13 32.39 -6.63
CA LYS A 274 14.96 33.26 -5.47
C LYS A 274 13.73 32.81 -4.67
N ARG A 275 13.97 32.19 -3.52
CA ARG A 275 12.96 31.97 -2.48
C ARG A 275 12.29 33.31 -2.15
N PRO A 276 10.96 33.44 -2.27
CA PRO A 276 10.26 34.60 -1.72
C PRO A 276 10.52 34.66 -0.22
N ALA A 277 11.11 35.75 0.27
CA ALA A 277 11.54 35.87 1.66
C ALA A 277 10.38 35.79 2.68
N ASN A 278 9.14 35.90 2.24
CA ASN A 278 7.94 36.06 3.08
C ASN A 278 6.93 34.89 2.96
N GLU A 279 7.33 33.75 2.39
CA GLU A 279 6.44 32.59 2.27
C GLU A 279 6.77 31.50 3.31
N PHE A 280 5.72 30.95 3.94
CA PHE A 280 5.80 29.70 4.69
C PHE A 280 6.22 28.57 3.75
N VAL A 281 7.15 27.72 4.20
CA VAL A 281 7.61 26.56 3.44
C VAL A 281 7.38 25.31 4.27
N PHE A 282 6.66 24.35 3.69
CA PHE A 282 6.41 23.06 4.32
C PHE A 282 7.64 22.16 4.20
N ALA A 283 8.43 22.06 5.28
CA ALA A 283 9.64 21.26 5.32
C ALA A 283 9.37 19.88 5.94
N GLN A 284 9.45 18.82 5.14
CA GLN A 284 9.26 17.44 5.57
C GLN A 284 10.60 16.76 5.84
N ILE A 285 10.71 16.10 7.00
CA ILE A 285 11.89 15.38 7.41
C ILE A 285 12.04 14.09 6.61
N ARG A 286 13.22 13.89 6.03
CA ARG A 286 13.69 12.59 5.54
C ARG A 286 14.36 11.84 6.68
N HIS A 287 13.93 10.59 6.88
CA HIS A 287 14.54 9.64 7.80
C HIS A 287 14.79 8.30 7.10
N ASP A 288 15.35 7.33 7.82
CA ASP A 288 15.70 6.00 7.30
C ASP A 288 14.48 5.07 7.14
N GLY A 289 13.44 5.25 7.95
CA GLY A 289 12.09 4.73 7.72
C GLY A 289 11.45 5.22 6.40
N HIS A 290 10.22 4.80 6.10
CA HIS A 290 9.47 5.29 4.94
C HIS A 290 8.88 6.67 5.23
N TRP A 291 9.51 7.72 4.71
CA TRP A 291 9.20 9.12 5.05
C TRP A 291 8.19 9.80 4.12
N ASP A 292 7.94 9.28 2.92
CA ASP A 292 7.05 9.88 1.90
C ASP A 292 5.75 9.08 1.81
N VAL A 293 4.88 9.27 2.81
CA VAL A 293 3.67 8.46 3.01
C VAL A 293 2.56 8.86 2.05
N HIS A 294 2.25 10.15 1.91
CA HIS A 294 1.18 10.61 1.01
C HIS A 294 1.67 11.67 0.02
N PRO A 295 2.27 11.25 -1.11
CA PRO A 295 2.67 12.16 -2.18
C PRO A 295 1.51 13.06 -2.62
N GLY A 296 1.76 14.37 -2.69
CA GLY A 296 0.76 15.38 -3.08
C GLY A 296 -0.21 15.84 -1.99
N ALA A 297 -0.30 15.17 -0.84
CA ALA A 297 -1.18 15.59 0.26
C ALA A 297 -0.79 16.97 0.81
N ALA A 298 0.50 17.19 1.09
CA ALA A 298 1.00 18.48 1.57
C ALA A 298 0.72 19.62 0.57
N ALA A 299 0.90 19.38 -0.74
CA ALA A 299 0.60 20.38 -1.76
C ALA A 299 -0.90 20.75 -1.79
N THR A 300 -1.77 19.76 -1.59
CA THR A 300 -3.22 19.95 -1.51
C THR A 300 -3.60 20.79 -0.30
N LEU A 301 -3.05 20.47 0.88
CA LEU A 301 -3.24 21.25 2.11
C LEU A 301 -2.76 22.69 1.93
N LEU A 302 -1.57 22.92 1.38
CA LEU A 302 -1.01 24.25 1.16
C LEU A 302 -1.85 25.07 0.17
N GLY A 303 -2.40 24.41 -0.85
CA GLY A 303 -3.40 25.00 -1.74
C GLY A 303 -4.60 25.55 -0.97
N ARG A 304 -5.09 24.79 0.03
CA ARG A 304 -6.19 25.21 0.90
C ARG A 304 -5.79 26.29 1.90
N VAL A 305 -4.59 26.22 2.48
CA VAL A 305 -4.05 27.28 3.36
C VAL A 305 -4.04 28.63 2.64
N CYS A 306 -3.57 28.68 1.40
CA CYS A 306 -3.57 29.91 0.59
C CYS A 306 -4.97 30.40 0.20
N GLN A 307 -5.97 29.52 0.16
CA GLN A 307 -7.34 29.87 -0.21
C GLN A 307 -8.15 30.36 1.00
N ASP A 308 -7.97 29.69 2.14
CA ASP A 308 -8.81 29.88 3.34
C ASP A 308 -8.19 30.84 4.35
N THR A 309 -6.91 31.19 4.19
CA THR A 309 -6.19 32.06 5.13
C THR A 309 -5.40 33.14 4.40
N ALA A 310 -4.99 34.18 5.15
CA ALA A 310 -4.10 35.22 4.63
C ALA A 310 -2.61 34.82 4.62
N LEU A 311 -2.28 33.58 5.02
CA LEU A 311 -0.90 33.11 5.07
C LEU A 311 -0.35 32.92 3.67
N ALA A 312 0.71 33.66 3.34
CA ALA A 312 1.51 33.41 2.15
C ALA A 312 2.30 32.11 2.37
N ALA A 313 1.94 31.05 1.66
CA ALA A 313 2.61 29.77 1.73
C ALA A 313 3.08 29.35 0.35
N SER A 314 4.31 28.83 0.28
CA SER A 314 4.78 28.12 -0.88
C SER A 314 3.93 26.86 -1.02
N ARG A 315 3.41 26.60 -2.22
CA ARG A 315 2.67 25.36 -2.52
C ARG A 315 3.59 24.15 -2.70
N LYS A 316 4.88 24.31 -2.42
CA LYS A 316 5.91 23.28 -2.56
C LYS A 316 6.32 22.77 -1.21
N ARG A 317 6.30 21.44 -1.09
CA ARG A 317 7.00 20.73 -0.04
C ARG A 317 8.51 20.74 -0.33
N VAL A 318 9.30 20.93 0.72
CA VAL A 318 10.76 20.77 0.69
C VAL A 318 11.13 19.60 1.59
N ALA A 319 11.90 18.65 1.09
CA ALA A 319 12.41 17.56 1.89
C ALA A 319 13.76 17.96 2.51
N VAL A 320 13.91 17.79 3.82
CA VAL A 320 15.12 18.13 4.59
C VAL A 320 15.63 16.94 5.38
N THR A 321 16.95 16.81 5.53
CA THR A 321 17.60 15.72 6.25
C THR A 321 18.31 16.29 7.48
N PRO A 322 17.74 16.12 8.70
CA PRO A 322 18.37 16.60 9.92
C PRO A 322 19.81 16.09 10.07
N GLY A 323 20.72 16.96 10.51
CA GLY A 323 22.15 16.65 10.60
C GLY A 323 22.93 16.81 9.29
N LYS A 324 22.26 17.06 8.15
CA LYS A 324 22.89 17.37 6.86
C LYS A 324 22.47 18.73 6.31
N ASP A 325 21.17 19.02 6.33
CA ASP A 325 20.60 20.27 5.83
C ASP A 325 20.47 21.32 6.95
N ASP A 326 20.52 22.60 6.59
CA ASP A 326 20.29 23.70 7.53
C ASP A 326 18.78 23.83 7.83
N LEU A 327 18.42 23.60 9.10
CA LEU A 327 17.04 23.65 9.57
C LEU A 327 16.60 25.06 9.98
N SER A 328 17.54 25.99 10.19
CA SER A 328 17.25 27.35 10.68
C SER A 328 16.27 28.18 9.82
N PRO A 329 16.16 27.99 8.49
CA PRO A 329 15.23 28.75 7.67
C PRO A 329 13.78 28.26 7.73
N PHE A 330 13.49 27.20 8.48
CA PHE A 330 12.16 26.59 8.57
C PHE A 330 11.62 26.82 9.98
N PRO A 331 10.47 27.48 10.15
CA PRO A 331 9.84 27.61 11.46
C PRO A 331 9.14 26.30 11.90
N VAL A 332 8.78 25.47 10.92
CA VAL A 332 8.01 24.24 11.13
C VAL A 332 8.68 23.09 10.38
N LEU A 333 8.82 21.95 11.04
CA LEU A 333 9.19 20.68 10.43
C LEU A 333 8.03 19.70 10.54
N PHE A 334 7.80 18.94 9.48
CA PHE A 334 6.80 17.88 9.41
C PHE A 334 7.48 16.51 9.36
N LEU A 335 6.99 15.56 10.14
CA LEU A 335 7.47 14.17 10.19
C LEU A 335 6.28 13.23 10.01
N THR A 336 6.43 12.22 9.15
CA THR A 336 5.42 11.18 8.91
C THR A 336 6.13 9.90 8.53
N GLY A 337 5.50 8.75 8.71
CA GLY A 337 6.04 7.47 8.26
C GLY A 337 5.12 6.28 8.52
N LEU A 338 5.52 5.10 8.03
CA LEU A 338 4.75 3.86 8.12
C LEU A 338 5.37 2.77 8.99
N ASP A 339 6.68 2.86 9.23
CA ASP A 339 7.48 1.80 9.82
C ASP A 339 8.45 2.36 10.89
N ASP A 340 9.40 1.55 11.33
CA ASP A 340 10.37 1.99 12.31
C ASP A 340 11.32 3.04 11.72
N LEU A 341 11.73 4.02 12.53
CA LEU A 341 12.62 5.12 12.12
C LEU A 341 13.67 5.40 13.19
N HIS A 342 14.92 5.61 12.81
CA HIS A 342 15.99 5.94 13.73
C HIS A 342 16.69 7.24 13.31
N PHE A 343 16.79 8.20 14.23
CA PHE A 343 17.62 9.36 13.98
C PHE A 343 19.08 9.07 14.32
N SER A 344 19.99 9.50 13.45
CA SER A 344 21.41 9.50 13.77
C SER A 344 21.71 10.49 14.91
N PRO A 345 22.85 10.36 15.61
CA PRO A 345 23.24 11.33 16.64
C PRO A 345 23.27 12.78 16.14
N GLU A 346 23.67 13.01 14.89
CA GLU A 346 23.69 14.32 14.24
C GLU A 346 22.28 14.85 13.99
N ALA A 347 21.35 13.98 13.54
CA ALA A 347 19.95 14.32 13.37
C ALA A 347 19.30 14.69 14.71
N VAL A 348 19.55 13.92 15.77
CA VAL A 348 19.07 14.24 17.13
C VAL A 348 19.62 15.59 17.60
N ALA A 349 20.90 15.88 17.39
CA ALA A 349 21.49 17.16 17.76
C ALA A 349 20.86 18.34 16.99
N ALA A 350 20.63 18.18 15.69
CA ALA A 350 19.99 19.20 14.85
C ALA A 350 18.53 19.46 15.29
N LEU A 351 17.76 18.42 15.59
CA LEU A 351 16.38 18.55 16.07
C LEU A 351 16.30 19.19 17.46
N LYS A 352 17.25 18.88 18.36
CA LYS A 352 17.39 19.58 19.65
C LYS A 352 17.63 21.08 19.46
N GLN A 353 18.54 21.45 18.57
CA GLN A 353 18.84 22.85 18.27
C GLN A 353 17.64 23.56 17.64
N PHE A 354 16.94 22.89 16.72
CA PHE A 354 15.72 23.40 16.09
C PHE A 354 14.64 23.75 17.13
N LEU A 355 14.34 22.81 18.04
CA LEU A 355 13.36 23.04 19.11
C LEU A 355 13.82 24.11 20.11
N ALA A 356 15.12 24.16 20.43
CA ALA A 356 15.69 25.19 21.31
C ALA A 356 15.64 26.60 20.68
N ALA A 357 15.57 26.68 19.34
CA ALA A 357 15.38 27.91 18.59
C ALA A 357 13.89 28.25 18.35
N ASN A 358 12.98 27.67 19.15
CA ASN A 358 11.52 27.82 19.05
C ASN A 358 10.90 27.28 17.76
N GLY A 359 11.58 26.37 17.06
CA GLY A 359 10.96 25.62 15.96
C GLY A 359 9.84 24.70 16.45
N THR A 360 8.83 24.49 15.61
CA THR A 360 7.70 23.60 15.90
C THR A 360 7.81 22.32 15.07
N LEU A 361 7.75 21.16 15.73
CA LEU A 361 7.74 19.84 15.09
C LEU A 361 6.30 19.30 15.06
N ILE A 362 5.76 19.11 13.87
CA ILE A 362 4.49 18.43 13.63
C ILE A 362 4.78 17.00 13.18
N ILE A 363 4.13 16.03 13.81
CA ILE A 363 4.32 14.62 13.53
C ILE A 363 2.95 14.01 13.22
N ASP A 364 2.84 13.30 12.12
CA ASP A 364 1.65 12.57 11.71
C ASP A 364 1.95 11.07 11.65
N ASN A 365 1.07 10.24 12.20
CA ASN A 365 1.23 8.80 12.13
C ASN A 365 0.57 8.26 10.86
N GLY A 366 1.38 8.03 9.83
CA GLY A 366 0.94 7.49 8.55
C GLY A 366 0.21 6.15 8.73
N LEU A 367 -0.99 6.07 8.17
CA LEU A 367 -1.99 5.01 8.32
C LEU A 367 -2.41 4.70 9.78
N GLY A 368 -1.94 5.46 10.77
CA GLY A 368 -2.09 5.20 12.20
C GLY A 368 -1.42 3.89 12.65
N MET A 369 -0.22 3.63 12.14
CA MET A 369 0.59 2.44 12.42
C MET A 369 1.11 2.44 13.88
N ALA A 370 0.89 1.35 14.61
CA ALA A 370 1.45 1.13 15.94
C ALA A 370 2.98 1.04 15.90
N THR A 371 3.55 0.46 14.83
CA THR A 371 5.00 0.39 14.63
C THR A 371 5.65 1.78 14.56
N PHE A 372 5.05 2.71 13.81
CA PHE A 372 5.53 4.08 13.71
C PHE A 372 5.28 4.89 15.00
N ASP A 373 4.11 4.71 15.66
CA ASP A 373 3.84 5.33 16.97
C ASP A 373 4.93 4.98 18.01
N ALA A 374 5.31 3.70 18.09
CA ALA A 374 6.37 3.25 18.98
C ALA A 374 7.73 3.89 18.64
N ALA A 375 8.05 4.02 17.35
CA ALA A 375 9.27 4.67 16.89
C ALA A 375 9.30 6.16 17.27
N VAL A 376 8.22 6.90 16.99
CA VAL A 376 8.10 8.33 17.33
C VAL A 376 8.30 8.56 18.82
N ARG A 377 7.64 7.79 19.68
CA ARG A 377 7.77 7.92 21.14
C ARG A 377 9.20 7.65 21.61
N ARG A 378 9.87 6.65 21.05
CA ARG A 378 11.28 6.33 21.33
C ARG A 378 12.20 7.47 20.92
N GLU A 379 12.08 7.96 19.69
CA GLU A 379 12.93 9.00 19.14
C GLU A 379 12.74 10.34 19.87
N LEU A 380 11.50 10.71 20.20
CA LEU A 380 11.20 11.90 21.00
C LEU A 380 11.82 11.84 22.41
N ALA A 381 11.86 10.66 23.05
CA ALA A 381 12.53 10.51 24.34
C ALA A 381 14.05 10.78 24.25
N GLY A 382 14.68 10.50 23.09
CA GLY A 382 16.08 10.83 22.82
C GLY A 382 16.32 12.32 22.53
N ILE A 383 15.35 12.98 21.88
CA ILE A 383 15.41 14.42 21.53
C ILE A 383 15.09 15.29 22.73
N ILE A 384 14.07 14.96 23.53
CA ILE A 384 13.60 15.75 24.67
C ILE A 384 13.50 14.85 25.93
N PRO A 385 14.63 14.48 26.55
CA PRO A 385 14.61 13.58 27.69
C PRO A 385 13.73 14.07 28.85
N GLY A 386 12.87 13.20 29.35
CA GLY A 386 11.96 13.48 30.47
C GLY A 386 10.65 14.18 30.08
N ALA A 387 10.50 14.63 28.83
CA ALA A 387 9.20 15.04 28.31
C ALA A 387 8.36 13.83 27.91
N THR A 388 7.04 13.96 28.03
CA THR A 388 6.09 12.93 27.59
C THR A 388 5.02 13.60 26.75
N LEU A 389 4.61 12.92 25.68
CA LEU A 389 3.46 13.32 24.89
C LEU A 389 2.21 13.25 25.79
N ALA A 390 1.49 14.36 25.88
CA ALA A 390 0.23 14.45 26.62
C ALA A 390 -0.89 14.92 25.68
N PRO A 391 -2.14 14.47 25.87
CA PRO A 391 -3.27 14.96 25.08
C PRO A 391 -3.38 16.48 25.14
N ILE A 392 -3.53 17.12 23.98
CA ILE A 392 -3.75 18.56 23.86
C ILE A 392 -5.22 18.86 24.23
N PRO A 393 -5.48 19.76 25.20
CA PRO A 393 -6.84 20.10 25.61
C PRO A 393 -7.73 20.57 24.45
N ALA A 394 -9.01 20.18 24.46
CA ALA A 394 -9.95 20.52 23.40
C ALA A 394 -10.26 22.03 23.26
N ASP A 395 -9.95 22.82 24.29
CA ASP A 395 -10.05 24.28 24.32
C ASP A 395 -8.73 25.00 23.98
N HIS A 396 -7.67 24.25 23.65
CA HIS A 396 -6.39 24.82 23.25
C HIS A 396 -6.54 25.65 21.96
N ALA A 397 -5.83 26.78 21.89
CA ALA A 397 -5.90 27.73 20.78
C ALA A 397 -5.63 27.09 19.41
N LEU A 398 -4.80 26.03 19.38
CA LEU A 398 -4.53 25.21 18.21
C LEU A 398 -5.80 24.85 17.43
N TYR A 399 -6.88 24.43 18.10
CA TYR A 399 -8.12 23.97 17.44
C TYR A 399 -9.07 25.11 17.02
N SER A 400 -8.63 26.36 17.09
CA SER A 400 -9.45 27.52 16.75
C SER A 400 -8.66 28.70 16.19
N THR A 401 -7.41 28.49 15.79
CA THR A 401 -6.52 29.58 15.37
C THR A 401 -6.96 30.17 14.03
N ALA A 402 -7.40 29.34 13.08
CA ALA A 402 -7.93 29.77 11.78
C ALA A 402 -9.35 29.24 11.54
N LEU A 403 -9.57 27.94 11.75
CA LEU A 403 -10.83 27.25 11.50
C LEU A 403 -11.27 26.48 12.75
N PRO A 404 -12.28 26.95 13.51
CA PRO A 404 -12.71 26.25 14.73
C PRO A 404 -13.09 24.79 14.49
N VAL A 405 -12.34 23.86 15.09
CA VAL A 405 -12.59 22.42 15.05
C VAL A 405 -12.98 21.92 16.44
N ARG A 406 -14.25 21.51 16.59
CA ARG A 406 -14.75 20.92 17.85
C ARG A 406 -15.06 19.44 17.74
N GLU A 407 -15.49 19.04 16.55
CA GLU A 407 -15.82 17.66 16.23
C GLU A 407 -15.23 17.30 14.87
N VAL A 408 -14.91 16.03 14.72
CA VAL A 408 -14.35 15.45 13.51
C VAL A 408 -14.99 14.10 13.23
N GLN A 409 -14.95 13.71 11.97
CA GLN A 409 -15.24 12.36 11.56
C GLN A 409 -13.91 11.62 11.43
N TYR A 410 -13.85 10.45 12.04
CA TYR A 410 -12.75 9.52 11.87
C TYR A 410 -13.13 8.47 10.82
N THR A 411 -12.10 7.90 10.20
CA THR A 411 -12.21 6.74 9.30
C THR A 411 -13.08 5.62 9.90
N PRO A 412 -13.73 4.79 9.05
CA PRO A 412 -14.64 3.73 9.51
C PRO A 412 -14.04 2.81 10.57
N LEU A 413 -12.75 2.46 10.45
CA LEU A 413 -12.05 1.61 11.40
C LEU A 413 -11.96 2.25 12.79
N VAL A 414 -11.51 3.51 12.87
CA VAL A 414 -11.41 4.23 14.15
C VAL A 414 -12.80 4.49 14.74
N ALA A 415 -13.79 4.81 13.90
CA ALA A 415 -15.16 5.00 14.36
C ALA A 415 -15.76 3.70 14.94
N HIS A 416 -15.36 2.53 14.43
CA HIS A 416 -15.73 1.22 14.97
C HIS A 416 -14.99 0.91 16.28
N GLU A 417 -13.67 1.08 16.31
CA GLU A 417 -12.83 0.79 17.49
C GLU A 417 -13.11 1.75 18.66
N LYS A 418 -13.37 3.03 18.35
CA LYS A 418 -13.53 4.13 19.31
C LYS A 418 -14.76 4.99 18.96
N PRO A 419 -15.99 4.47 19.12
CA PRO A 419 -17.20 5.18 18.71
C PRO A 419 -17.43 6.50 19.47
N GLN A 420 -16.85 6.64 20.66
CA GLN A 420 -16.94 7.85 21.50
C GLN A 420 -15.92 8.93 21.13
N LEU A 421 -14.91 8.60 20.30
CA LEU A 421 -13.92 9.57 19.86
C LEU A 421 -14.53 10.44 18.75
N LYS A 422 -14.96 11.64 19.12
CA LYS A 422 -15.61 12.61 18.23
C LYS A 422 -14.89 13.94 18.14
N GLN A 423 -14.03 14.24 19.10
CA GLN A 423 -13.20 15.45 19.11
C GLN A 423 -11.84 15.14 18.48
N PRO A 424 -11.13 16.15 17.94
CA PRO A 424 -9.74 16.00 17.55
C PRO A 424 -8.89 15.42 18.69
N TYR A 425 -7.99 14.52 18.36
CA TYR A 425 -7.06 13.92 19.32
C TYR A 425 -5.63 14.09 18.83
N LEU A 426 -4.96 15.09 19.40
CA LEU A 426 -3.53 15.33 19.21
C LEU A 426 -2.85 15.24 20.57
N GLU A 427 -1.60 14.81 20.56
CA GLU A 427 -0.71 14.81 21.71
C GLU A 427 0.37 15.86 21.50
N GLY A 428 0.96 16.37 22.58
CA GLY A 428 1.96 17.42 22.46
C GLY A 428 2.96 17.49 23.60
N ILE A 429 4.05 18.22 23.34
CA ILE A 429 5.07 18.58 24.32
C ILE A 429 5.23 20.09 24.32
N SER A 430 5.07 20.68 25.50
CA SER A 430 5.36 22.09 25.71
C SER A 430 6.82 22.30 26.13
N ILE A 431 7.51 23.23 25.47
CA ILE A 431 8.88 23.63 25.78
C ILE A 431 8.82 25.11 26.17
N ASN A 432 9.29 25.44 27.39
CA ASN A 432 9.23 26.81 27.95
C ASN A 432 7.82 27.43 28.00
N GLY A 433 6.77 26.61 28.08
CA GLY A 433 5.37 27.04 28.14
C GLY A 433 4.65 27.06 26.79
N ASP A 434 5.37 26.92 25.68
CA ASP A 434 4.79 26.89 24.34
C ASP A 434 4.70 25.45 23.81
N LEU A 435 3.60 25.12 23.14
CA LEU A 435 3.45 23.84 22.45
C LEU A 435 4.37 23.78 21.22
N ARG A 436 5.46 22.99 21.30
CA ARG A 436 6.51 22.93 20.25
C ARG A 436 6.63 21.57 19.56
N VAL A 437 6.10 20.50 20.16
CA VAL A 437 5.91 19.21 19.47
C VAL A 437 4.43 18.91 19.45
N ILE A 438 3.90 18.62 18.27
CA ILE A 438 2.49 18.27 18.07
C ILE A 438 2.47 16.95 17.30
N TYR A 439 1.85 15.94 17.88
CA TYR A 439 1.77 14.60 17.32
C TYR A 439 0.31 14.19 17.12
N SER A 440 0.00 13.71 15.92
CA SER A 440 -1.26 13.05 15.62
C SER A 440 -1.06 11.53 15.56
N PRO A 441 -1.61 10.77 16.52
CA PRO A 441 -1.58 9.29 16.46
C PRO A 441 -2.46 8.70 15.35
N TYR A 442 -3.31 9.53 14.75
CA TYR A 442 -4.20 9.19 13.65
C TYR A 442 -3.80 9.99 12.43
N ASP A 443 -3.78 9.34 11.27
CA ASP A 443 -3.35 9.94 10.02
C ASP A 443 -4.21 11.15 9.62
N LEU A 444 -3.61 12.34 9.63
CA LEU A 444 -4.15 13.58 9.10
C LEU A 444 -3.78 13.76 7.63
N GLU A 445 -2.56 13.36 7.25
CA GLU A 445 -1.98 13.65 5.95
C GLU A 445 -2.79 13.01 4.82
N ALA A 446 -3.21 11.75 4.98
CA ALA A 446 -4.10 11.05 4.06
C ALA A 446 -5.39 11.83 3.78
N GLY A 447 -5.97 12.44 4.82
CA GLY A 447 -7.19 13.21 4.72
C GLY A 447 -7.03 14.50 3.90
N TRP A 448 -5.82 15.02 3.75
CA TRP A 448 -5.56 16.19 2.90
C TRP A 448 -5.64 15.85 1.42
N GLY A 449 -5.34 14.60 1.03
CA GLY A 449 -5.40 14.14 -0.36
C GLY A 449 -6.83 13.92 -0.88
N GLY A 450 -7.82 13.81 0.01
CA GLY A 450 -9.24 13.70 -0.35
C GLY A 450 -9.67 12.36 -0.93
N CYS A 451 -8.82 11.32 -0.84
CA CYS A 451 -9.17 9.94 -1.19
C CYS A 451 -9.28 9.05 0.06
N GLU A 452 -10.14 8.03 -0.02
CA GLU A 452 -10.34 7.08 1.07
C GLU A 452 -9.22 6.03 1.07
N HIS A 453 -8.66 5.78 2.25
CA HIS A 453 -7.61 4.79 2.47
C HIS A 453 -8.19 3.63 3.30
N PRO A 454 -8.48 2.47 2.70
CA PRO A 454 -9.10 1.37 3.41
C PRO A 454 -8.26 0.87 4.58
N MET A 455 -8.90 0.60 5.72
CA MET A 455 -8.27 0.14 6.98
C MET A 455 -7.23 1.10 7.59
N MET A 456 -7.14 2.32 7.08
CA MET A 456 -6.37 3.38 7.73
C MET A 456 -6.97 3.74 9.10
N ARG A 457 -6.12 4.03 10.07
CA ARG A 457 -6.50 4.73 11.30
C ARG A 457 -6.21 6.22 11.18
N GLY A 458 -7.20 6.95 10.68
CA GLY A 458 -7.05 8.38 10.40
C GLY A 458 -8.32 9.20 10.52
N TYR A 459 -8.22 10.45 10.12
CA TYR A 459 -9.32 11.41 10.05
C TYR A 459 -9.95 11.42 8.65
N GLU A 460 -11.25 11.71 8.58
CA GLU A 460 -11.90 12.04 7.31
C GLU A 460 -11.49 13.43 6.82
N SER A 461 -11.54 13.64 5.50
CA SER A 461 -10.87 14.75 4.81
C SER A 461 -11.22 16.15 5.35
N ALA A 462 -12.49 16.40 5.66
CA ALA A 462 -12.93 17.70 6.16
C ALA A 462 -12.30 18.07 7.51
N GLY A 463 -12.27 17.13 8.45
CA GLY A 463 -11.64 17.32 9.76
C GLY A 463 -10.12 17.40 9.65
N ALA A 464 -9.53 16.50 8.87
CA ALA A 464 -8.08 16.45 8.65
C ALA A 464 -7.54 17.75 8.06
N THR A 465 -8.21 18.30 7.05
CA THR A 465 -7.82 19.55 6.38
C THR A 465 -7.98 20.75 7.31
N ALA A 466 -9.08 20.83 8.07
CA ALA A 466 -9.28 21.93 9.01
C ALA A 466 -8.19 21.92 10.12
N ILE A 467 -7.91 20.75 10.70
CA ILE A 467 -6.81 20.58 11.67
C ILE A 467 -5.46 20.92 11.03
N GLY A 468 -5.20 20.47 9.80
CA GLY A 468 -3.95 20.75 9.10
C GLY A 468 -3.70 22.25 8.87
N ILE A 469 -4.74 23.01 8.51
CA ILE A 469 -4.66 24.48 8.37
C ILE A 469 -4.36 25.11 9.73
N ASP A 470 -5.10 24.71 10.76
CA ASP A 470 -4.92 25.21 12.12
C ASP A 470 -3.52 24.91 12.68
N LEU A 471 -2.98 23.72 12.44
CA LEU A 471 -1.60 23.33 12.79
C LEU A 471 -0.58 24.27 12.14
N ILE A 472 -0.70 24.52 10.84
CA ILE A 472 0.23 25.40 10.12
C ILE A 472 0.11 26.83 10.64
N VAL A 473 -1.11 27.36 10.76
CA VAL A 473 -1.31 28.75 11.21
C VAL A 473 -0.87 28.93 12.66
N TYR A 474 -1.18 27.99 13.55
CA TYR A 474 -0.72 28.00 14.93
C TYR A 474 0.80 28.03 14.99
N ALA A 475 1.47 27.11 14.28
CA ALA A 475 2.92 26.95 14.32
C ALA A 475 3.71 28.13 13.72
N VAL A 476 3.11 28.97 12.88
CA VAL A 476 3.75 30.19 12.34
C VAL A 476 3.39 31.46 13.13
N THR A 477 2.42 31.40 14.04
CA THR A 477 1.94 32.57 14.81
C THR A 477 2.31 32.52 16.30
N HIS A 478 2.69 31.36 16.82
CA HIS A 478 3.09 31.12 18.21
C HIS A 478 4.46 30.44 18.25
#